data_AF-A0ABD6AMD7-F1
#
_entry.id   AF-A0ABD6AMD7-F1
#
_cell.length_a   1.000
_cell.length_b   1.000
_cell.length_c   1.000
_cell.angle_alpha   90.00
_cell.angle_beta   90.00
_cell.angle_gamma   90.00
#
_symmetry.space_group_name_H-M   'P 1'
#
loop_
_entity.id
_entity.type
_entity.pdbx_description
1 polymer ?
#
loop_
_entity_poly.entity_id
_entity_poly.type
_entity_poly.pdbx_seq_one_letter_code
_entity_poly.pdbx_strand_id
1 'polypeptide(L)'
;MLIGCFVGDGSVPKTNDGSHGLFRLPMVNKQFLEWFDHEMGILSTGVVLKKTAAELARNNRESGFSPNAKAENYHDMYTVISRSHPFMRSLRRWYRSGEKRFPENLSLTPRIAKMWYVCDGYLDVQKYGEPRSAIRIRHRDDRQDFLLNLFEEVGLSPTYSRETIRFGVEETRSFLNWIGNPPPGFEYKWVLDSRERYDRLKAQAYGEARAF
;
A
#
# COMPACT_ATOMS: atom_id res chain seq x y z
N MET A 1 -3.39 4.31 -11.21
CA MET A 1 -2.87 4.70 -9.89
C MET A 1 -3.91 4.36 -8.83
N LEU A 2 -5.07 5.02 -8.86
CA LEU A 2 -6.14 4.83 -7.86
C LEU A 2 -6.58 3.37 -7.65
N ILE A 3 -6.84 2.60 -8.71
CA ILE A 3 -7.21 1.18 -8.56
C ILE A 3 -6.14 0.40 -7.80
N GLY A 4 -4.85 0.58 -8.10
CA GLY A 4 -3.79 -0.13 -7.38
C GLY A 4 -3.68 0.30 -5.91
N CYS A 5 -3.88 1.59 -5.59
CA CYS A 5 -4.00 2.03 -4.20
C CYS A 5 -5.25 1.43 -3.54
N PHE A 6 -6.36 1.30 -4.26
CA PHE A 6 -7.61 0.74 -3.77
C PHE A 6 -7.54 -0.78 -3.56
N VAL A 7 -6.76 -1.49 -4.37
CA VAL A 7 -6.45 -2.91 -4.16
C VAL A 7 -5.73 -3.08 -2.82
N GLY A 8 -4.82 -2.16 -2.45
CA GLY A 8 -4.18 -2.12 -1.13
C GLY A 8 -4.89 -1.27 -0.07
N ASP A 9 -4.16 -0.33 0.54
CA ASP A 9 -4.59 0.46 1.70
C ASP A 9 -5.76 1.44 1.43
N GLY A 10 -6.08 1.70 0.17
CA GLY A 10 -7.16 2.59 -0.23
C GLY A 10 -8.54 2.01 0.09
N SER A 11 -9.51 2.87 0.39
CA SER A 11 -10.87 2.44 0.72
C SER A 11 -11.93 3.40 0.19
N VAL A 12 -13.14 2.87 -0.03
CA VAL A 12 -14.34 3.66 -0.30
C VAL A 12 -15.34 3.38 0.81
N PRO A 13 -15.38 4.21 1.88
CA PRO A 13 -16.23 3.97 3.04
C PRO A 13 -17.72 4.02 2.65
N LYS A 14 -18.55 3.31 3.41
CA LYS A 14 -20.01 3.43 3.33
C LYS A 14 -20.41 4.79 3.93
N THR A 15 -21.21 5.56 3.21
CA THR A 15 -21.86 6.76 3.73
C THR A 15 -23.29 6.44 4.16
N ASN A 16 -23.84 7.21 5.09
CA ASN A 16 -25.17 6.97 5.68
C ASN A 16 -26.30 6.98 4.63
N ASP A 17 -26.11 7.70 3.53
CA ASP A 17 -27.05 7.83 2.41
C ASP A 17 -26.71 6.93 1.21
N GLY A 18 -25.59 6.19 1.26
CA GLY A 18 -25.09 5.35 0.17
C GLY A 18 -24.74 6.09 -1.14
N SER A 19 -24.87 7.42 -1.17
CA SER A 19 -24.85 8.21 -2.40
C SER A 19 -23.45 8.72 -2.76
N HIS A 20 -22.60 8.93 -1.74
CA HIS A 20 -21.30 9.57 -1.90
C HIS A 20 -20.18 8.53 -2.05
N GLY A 21 -19.69 8.38 -3.29
CA GLY A 21 -18.45 7.65 -3.55
C GLY A 21 -17.25 8.56 -3.33
N LEU A 22 -16.61 8.48 -2.17
CA LEU A 22 -15.31 9.11 -1.93
C LEU A 22 -14.24 8.03 -1.70
N PHE A 23 -13.02 8.31 -2.15
CA PHE A 23 -11.86 7.44 -1.93
C PHE A 23 -11.02 8.01 -0.78
N ARG A 24 -10.50 7.14 0.09
CA ARG A 24 -9.59 7.50 1.18
C ARG A 24 -8.33 6.66 1.09
N LEU A 25 -7.17 7.31 1.21
CA LEU A 25 -5.87 6.66 1.26
C LEU A 25 -5.09 7.12 2.49
N PRO A 26 -5.15 6.37 3.60
CA PRO A 26 -4.34 6.63 4.77
C PRO A 26 -2.91 6.08 4.58
N MET A 27 -1.89 6.88 4.87
CA MET A 27 -0.47 6.48 4.82
C MET A 27 0.34 7.25 5.87
N VAL A 28 1.44 6.64 6.30
CA VAL A 28 2.48 7.28 7.14
C VAL A 28 3.48 8.07 6.29
N ASN A 29 3.65 7.69 5.03
CA ASN A 29 4.53 8.37 4.09
C ASN A 29 3.87 9.63 3.53
N LYS A 30 4.13 10.78 4.16
CA LYS A 30 3.55 12.07 3.76
C LYS A 30 4.01 12.51 2.37
N GLN A 31 5.29 12.32 2.04
CA GLN A 31 5.87 12.70 0.74
C GLN A 31 5.14 11.99 -0.41
N PHE A 32 4.85 10.69 -0.25
CA PHE A 32 4.05 9.96 -1.22
C PHE A 32 2.64 10.53 -1.36
N LEU A 33 1.98 10.88 -0.26
CA LEU A 33 0.63 11.43 -0.31
C LEU A 33 0.59 12.81 -0.96
N GLU A 34 1.61 13.64 -0.77
CA GLU A 34 1.75 14.94 -1.45
C GLU A 34 1.93 14.76 -2.96
N TRP A 35 2.74 13.78 -3.38
CA TRP A 35 2.83 13.39 -4.79
C TRP A 35 1.50 12.85 -5.32
N PHE A 36 0.84 11.96 -4.58
CA PHE A 36 -0.45 11.39 -4.98
C PHE A 36 -1.56 12.45 -5.09
N ASP A 37 -1.56 13.43 -4.18
CA ASP A 37 -2.45 14.59 -4.20
C ASP A 37 -2.27 15.40 -5.48
N HIS A 38 -1.02 15.70 -5.83
CA HIS A 38 -0.67 16.38 -7.08
C HIS A 38 -1.16 15.59 -8.31
N GLU A 39 -0.91 14.27 -8.36
CA GLU A 39 -1.37 13.39 -9.45
C GLU A 39 -2.90 13.29 -9.56
N MET A 40 -3.62 13.43 -8.44
CA MET A 40 -5.09 13.43 -8.40
C MET A 40 -5.68 14.81 -8.77
N GLY A 41 -4.90 15.88 -8.65
CA GLY A 41 -5.31 17.25 -8.98
C GLY A 41 -6.63 17.64 -8.32
N ILE A 42 -7.56 18.15 -9.14
CA ILE A 42 -8.87 18.65 -8.66
C ILE A 42 -9.74 17.58 -8.00
N LEU A 43 -9.43 16.30 -8.16
CA LEU A 43 -10.17 15.21 -7.53
C LEU A 43 -9.77 15.00 -6.08
N SER A 44 -8.63 15.53 -5.63
CA SER A 44 -8.18 15.47 -4.25
C SER A 44 -8.72 16.63 -3.42
N THR A 45 -8.75 16.46 -2.10
CA THR A 45 -9.02 17.52 -1.12
C THR A 45 -7.78 17.93 -0.33
N GLY A 46 -6.59 17.55 -0.80
CA GLY A 46 -5.33 17.77 -0.08
C GLY A 46 -4.96 16.64 0.88
N VAL A 47 -3.70 16.68 1.31
CA VAL A 47 -3.16 15.82 2.37
C VAL A 47 -3.49 16.42 3.73
N VAL A 48 -4.08 15.64 4.63
CA VAL A 48 -4.37 16.06 6.00
C VAL A 48 -3.80 15.09 7.03
N LEU A 49 -3.34 15.61 8.16
CA LEU A 49 -2.99 14.80 9.32
C LEU A 49 -4.27 14.15 9.86
N LYS A 50 -4.30 12.82 9.91
CA LYS A 50 -5.45 12.05 10.40
C LYS A 50 -5.34 11.75 11.88
N LYS A 51 -4.16 11.31 12.32
CA LYS A 51 -3.82 11.02 13.72
C LYS A 51 -2.31 11.13 13.93
N THR A 52 -1.89 11.67 15.05
CA THR A 52 -0.48 11.65 15.47
C THR A 52 -0.05 10.26 15.94
N ALA A 53 1.27 10.01 15.98
CA ALA A 53 1.85 8.80 16.57
C ALA A 53 1.38 8.56 18.01
N ALA A 54 1.28 9.63 18.81
CA ALA A 54 0.82 9.58 20.20
C ALA A 54 -0.66 9.18 20.29
N GLU A 55 -1.52 9.75 19.44
CA GLU A 55 -2.93 9.38 19.37
C GLU A 55 -3.13 7.94 18.87
N LEU A 56 -2.33 7.49 17.90
CA LEU A 56 -2.36 6.10 17.43
C LEU A 56 -1.99 5.12 18.53
N ALA A 57 -0.88 5.37 19.23
CA ALA A 57 -0.47 4.54 20.35
C ALA A 57 -1.54 4.51 21.44
N ARG A 58 -2.12 5.67 21.80
CA ARG A 58 -3.22 5.76 22.77
C ARG A 58 -4.44 4.94 22.33
N ASN A 59 -4.91 5.13 21.10
CA ASN A 59 -6.07 4.40 20.58
C ASN A 59 -5.84 2.88 20.59
N ASN A 60 -4.64 2.43 20.22
CA ASN A 60 -4.32 0.99 20.20
C ASN A 60 -4.23 0.38 21.61
N ARG A 61 -3.84 1.17 22.62
CA ARG A 61 -3.94 0.76 24.03
C ARG A 61 -5.40 0.66 24.46
N GLU A 62 -6.18 1.70 24.21
CA GLU A 62 -7.59 1.80 24.63
C GLU A 62 -8.48 0.74 23.94
N SER A 63 -8.21 0.41 22.69
CA SER A 63 -8.96 -0.62 21.95
C SER A 63 -8.55 -2.05 22.31
N GLY A 64 -7.52 -2.24 23.15
CA GLY A 64 -6.96 -3.56 23.48
C GLY A 64 -6.18 -4.24 22.34
N PHE A 65 -5.99 -3.58 21.19
CA PHE A 65 -5.26 -4.17 20.05
C PHE A 65 -3.76 -4.33 20.36
N SER A 66 -3.19 -3.35 21.07
CA SER A 66 -1.81 -3.39 21.56
C SER A 66 -1.72 -2.68 22.91
N PRO A 67 -1.95 -3.39 24.02
CA PRO A 67 -2.00 -2.79 25.37
C PRO A 67 -0.70 -2.06 25.76
N ASN A 68 0.44 -2.48 25.20
CA ASN A 68 1.76 -1.91 25.46
C ASN A 68 2.23 -0.95 24.34
N ALA A 69 1.33 -0.44 23.50
CA ALA A 69 1.71 0.46 22.42
C ALA A 69 2.37 1.73 22.96
N LYS A 70 3.58 2.04 22.48
CA LYS A 70 4.34 3.25 22.82
C LYS A 70 4.41 4.17 21.61
N ALA A 71 4.28 5.48 21.81
CA ALA A 71 4.26 6.46 20.71
C ALA A 71 5.53 6.40 19.83
N GLU A 72 6.69 6.10 20.42
CA GLU A 72 7.97 5.93 19.71
C GLU A 72 7.97 4.83 18.64
N ASN A 73 7.03 3.88 18.71
CA ASN A 73 6.89 2.80 17.73
C ASN A 73 5.87 3.13 16.62
N TYR A 74 5.37 4.36 16.57
CA TYR A 74 4.36 4.82 15.61
C TYR A 74 4.85 6.06 14.88
N HIS A 75 4.31 6.25 13.68
CA HIS A 75 4.44 7.49 12.92
C HIS A 75 3.10 8.18 12.84
N ASP A 76 3.13 9.49 12.60
CA ASP A 76 1.93 10.23 12.23
C ASP A 76 1.29 9.61 10.99
N MET A 77 -0.03 9.44 11.05
CA MET A 77 -0.82 8.95 9.93
C MET A 77 -1.49 10.13 9.26
N TYR A 78 -1.23 10.25 7.97
CA TYR A 78 -1.83 11.22 7.06
C TYR A 78 -2.88 10.53 6.20
N THR A 79 -3.73 11.31 5.55
CA THR A 79 -4.68 10.77 4.58
C THR A 79 -4.91 11.76 3.45
N VAL A 80 -5.14 11.23 2.26
CA VAL A 80 -5.79 11.95 1.16
C VAL A 80 -7.22 11.46 1.04
N ILE A 81 -8.14 12.38 0.75
CA ILE A 81 -9.54 12.09 0.48
C ILE A 81 -9.88 12.64 -0.90
N SER A 82 -10.60 11.87 -1.70
CA SER A 82 -11.12 12.37 -2.97
C SER A 82 -12.42 13.14 -2.76
N ARG A 83 -12.70 14.09 -3.64
CA ARG A 83 -14.07 14.57 -3.88
C ARG A 83 -14.97 13.40 -4.27
N SER A 84 -16.27 13.58 -4.06
CA SER A 84 -17.24 12.56 -4.47
C SER A 84 -17.25 12.42 -5.99
N HIS A 85 -17.17 11.19 -6.49
CA HIS A 85 -17.17 10.94 -7.93
C HIS A 85 -17.88 9.60 -8.26
N PRO A 86 -18.67 9.53 -9.37
CA PRO A 86 -19.37 8.31 -9.77
C PRO A 86 -18.45 7.09 -9.91
N PHE A 87 -17.20 7.28 -10.34
CA PHE A 87 -16.21 6.22 -10.40
C PHE A 87 -15.95 5.58 -9.03
N MET A 88 -15.69 6.37 -7.98
CA MET A 88 -15.47 5.83 -6.62
C MET A 88 -16.72 5.14 -6.09
N ARG A 89 -17.91 5.70 -6.39
CA ARG A 89 -19.19 5.07 -6.05
C ARG A 89 -19.28 3.70 -6.70
N SER A 90 -18.84 3.58 -7.95
CA SER A 90 -18.82 2.33 -8.68
C SER A 90 -17.88 1.28 -8.04
N LEU A 91 -16.82 1.70 -7.34
CA LEU A 91 -15.93 0.79 -6.61
C LEU A 91 -16.61 0.16 -5.38
N ARG A 92 -17.75 0.70 -4.91
CA ARG A 92 -18.55 0.05 -3.85
C ARG A 92 -19.00 -1.35 -4.20
N ARG A 93 -19.07 -1.71 -5.49
CA ARG A 93 -19.38 -3.08 -5.92
C ARG A 93 -18.38 -4.12 -5.41
N TRP A 94 -17.15 -3.71 -5.09
CA TRP A 94 -16.11 -4.57 -4.50
C TRP A 94 -16.44 -4.95 -3.05
N TYR A 95 -17.37 -4.24 -2.41
CA TYR A 95 -17.78 -4.49 -1.03
C TYR A 95 -19.15 -5.20 -0.93
N ARG A 96 -19.63 -5.85 -2.00
CA ARG A 96 -20.96 -6.50 -2.02
C ARG A 96 -21.10 -7.61 -0.97
N SER A 97 -20.02 -8.32 -0.65
CA SER A 97 -19.97 -9.34 0.39
C SER A 97 -19.83 -8.77 1.82
N GLY A 98 -19.73 -7.44 1.97
CA GLY A 98 -19.45 -6.77 3.24
C GLY A 98 -17.97 -6.41 3.44
N GLU A 99 -17.07 -7.12 2.76
CA GLU A 99 -15.63 -6.87 2.74
C GLU A 99 -15.12 -6.61 1.32
N LYS A 100 -13.90 -6.07 1.17
CA LYS A 100 -13.33 -5.77 -0.14
C LYS A 100 -12.92 -7.07 -0.83
N ARG A 101 -13.57 -7.39 -1.95
CA ARG A 101 -13.25 -8.53 -2.81
C ARG A 101 -12.86 -8.03 -4.21
N PHE A 102 -11.73 -8.51 -4.71
CA PHE A 102 -11.26 -8.15 -6.06
C PHE A 102 -12.19 -8.77 -7.11
N PRO A 103 -12.56 -8.03 -8.16
CA PRO A 103 -13.46 -8.55 -9.18
C PRO A 103 -12.72 -9.59 -10.04
N GLU A 104 -13.46 -10.60 -10.50
CA GLU A 104 -12.92 -11.72 -11.31
C GLU A 104 -12.26 -11.26 -12.62
N ASN A 105 -12.64 -10.08 -13.12
CA ASN A 105 -12.08 -9.48 -14.34
C ASN A 105 -11.01 -8.41 -14.06
N LEU A 106 -10.42 -8.39 -12.85
CA LEU A 106 -9.26 -7.55 -12.58
C LEU A 106 -8.06 -8.07 -13.39
N SER A 107 -7.41 -7.19 -14.14
CA SER A 107 -6.12 -7.51 -14.79
C SER A 107 -5.05 -6.56 -14.30
N LEU A 108 -3.85 -7.06 -14.07
CA LEU A 108 -2.73 -6.24 -13.62
C LEU A 108 -2.13 -5.47 -14.79
N THR A 109 -2.09 -4.16 -14.64
CA THR A 109 -1.19 -3.30 -15.42
C THR A 109 0.02 -2.94 -14.54
N PRO A 110 1.17 -2.54 -15.13
CA PRO A 110 2.31 -2.04 -14.36
C PRO A 110 1.92 -0.99 -13.32
N ARG A 111 0.97 -0.10 -13.69
CA ARG A 111 0.49 0.98 -12.84
C ARG A 111 -0.39 0.51 -11.68
N ILE A 112 -1.19 -0.55 -11.86
CA ILE A 112 -2.00 -1.14 -10.78
C ILE A 112 -1.08 -1.90 -9.82
N ALA A 113 -0.22 -2.78 -10.36
CA ALA A 113 0.70 -3.57 -9.57
C ALA A 113 1.71 -2.70 -8.79
N LYS A 114 2.24 -1.62 -9.40
CA LYS A 114 3.09 -0.64 -8.70
C LYS A 114 2.43 -0.12 -7.44
N MET A 115 1.20 0.39 -7.57
CA MET A 115 0.53 1.03 -6.44
C MET A 115 0.07 0.02 -5.40
N TRP A 116 -0.25 -1.21 -5.82
CA TRP A 116 -0.48 -2.29 -4.87
C TRP A 116 0.78 -2.63 -4.07
N TYR A 117 1.93 -2.78 -4.74
CA TYR A 117 3.23 -2.98 -4.08
C TYR A 117 3.64 -1.80 -3.18
N VAL A 118 3.30 -0.57 -3.58
CA VAL A 118 3.53 0.62 -2.76
C VAL A 118 2.71 0.57 -1.46
N CYS A 119 1.47 0.09 -1.50
CA CYS A 119 0.64 0.00 -0.30
C CYS A 119 1.01 -1.22 0.56
N ASP A 120 0.84 -2.41 0.00
CA ASP A 120 0.91 -3.67 0.75
C ASP A 120 2.23 -4.42 0.57
N GLY A 121 3.05 -3.94 -0.35
CA GLY A 121 4.33 -4.56 -0.66
C GLY A 121 5.45 -4.18 0.29
N TYR A 122 6.48 -5.00 0.33
CA TYR A 122 7.74 -4.70 0.99
C TYR A 122 8.87 -5.41 0.25
N LEU A 123 10.09 -4.97 0.54
CA LEU A 123 11.30 -5.63 0.11
C LEU A 123 11.90 -6.33 1.33
N ASP A 124 11.96 -7.66 1.30
CA ASP A 124 12.61 -8.46 2.32
C ASP A 124 14.13 -8.40 2.10
N VAL A 125 14.76 -7.43 2.76
CA VAL A 125 16.22 -7.27 2.76
C VAL A 125 16.80 -8.07 3.90
N GLN A 126 17.14 -9.32 3.63
CA GLN A 126 17.72 -10.22 4.63
C GLN A 126 19.15 -9.79 4.98
N LYS A 127 19.64 -10.21 6.17
CA LYS A 127 21.03 -9.96 6.59
C LYS A 127 22.03 -10.69 5.67
N TYR A 128 21.63 -11.86 5.20
CA TYR A 128 22.37 -12.70 4.27
C TYR A 128 21.42 -13.11 3.14
N GLY A 129 21.84 -12.99 1.89
CA GLY A 129 21.04 -13.33 0.71
C GLY A 129 20.47 -12.12 -0.02
N GLU A 130 19.97 -12.38 -1.23
CA GLU A 130 19.44 -11.34 -2.12
C GLU A 130 18.03 -10.88 -1.70
N PRO A 131 17.73 -9.58 -1.85
CA PRO A 131 16.42 -9.05 -1.51
C PRO A 131 15.29 -9.67 -2.34
N ARG A 132 14.13 -9.88 -1.70
CA ARG A 132 12.94 -10.41 -2.37
C ARG A 132 11.75 -9.49 -2.18
N SER A 133 11.04 -9.16 -3.25
CA SER A 133 9.78 -8.44 -3.16
C SER A 133 8.69 -9.36 -2.63
N ALA A 134 7.78 -8.78 -1.86
CA ALA A 134 6.60 -9.47 -1.37
C ALA A 134 5.41 -8.51 -1.28
N ILE A 135 4.19 -9.02 -1.36
CA ILE A 135 2.93 -8.28 -1.15
C ILE A 135 2.12 -9.00 -0.10
N ARG A 136 1.83 -8.33 1.02
CA ARG A 136 1.03 -8.90 2.10
C ARG A 136 -0.46 -8.72 1.84
N ILE A 137 -1.21 -9.80 1.89
CA ILE A 137 -2.65 -9.80 1.70
C ILE A 137 -3.31 -9.77 3.09
N ARG A 138 -3.80 -8.62 3.54
CA ARG A 138 -4.35 -8.47 4.91
C ARG A 138 -5.74 -9.09 5.10
N HIS A 139 -6.47 -9.31 4.01
CA HIS A 139 -7.75 -10.00 4.03
C HIS A 139 -7.48 -11.47 3.68
N ARG A 140 -8.11 -12.42 4.37
CA ARG A 140 -8.10 -13.81 3.92
C ARG A 140 -8.90 -13.88 2.62
N ASP A 141 -8.27 -13.50 1.50
CA ASP A 141 -8.79 -13.85 0.20
C ASP A 141 -8.60 -15.36 0.08
N ASP A 142 -9.71 -16.07 0.06
CA ASP A 142 -9.79 -17.51 -0.13
C ASP A 142 -9.37 -17.92 -1.55
N ARG A 143 -9.15 -16.95 -2.45
CA ARG A 143 -8.77 -17.16 -3.85
C ARG A 143 -7.28 -16.92 -4.08
N GLN A 144 -6.43 -17.69 -3.40
CA GLN A 144 -4.98 -17.64 -3.64
C GLN A 144 -4.62 -17.87 -5.11
N ASP A 145 -5.29 -18.80 -5.79
CA ASP A 145 -5.01 -19.14 -7.19
C ASP A 145 -5.37 -17.97 -8.11
N PHE A 146 -6.48 -17.27 -7.83
CA PHE A 146 -6.82 -16.03 -8.53
C PHE A 146 -5.70 -15.00 -8.39
N LEU A 147 -5.19 -14.78 -7.18
CA LEU A 147 -4.13 -13.81 -6.93
C LEU A 147 -2.82 -14.18 -7.65
N LEU A 148 -2.48 -15.46 -7.72
CA LEU A 148 -1.30 -15.93 -8.47
C LEU A 148 -1.50 -15.76 -9.98
N ASN A 149 -2.69 -16.14 -10.49
CA ASN A 149 -3.03 -16.00 -11.90
C ASN A 149 -2.93 -14.55 -12.39
N LEU A 150 -3.27 -13.55 -11.55
CA LEU A 150 -3.09 -12.14 -11.88
C LEU A 150 -1.63 -11.78 -12.26
N PHE A 151 -0.66 -12.46 -11.66
CA PHE A 151 0.77 -12.27 -11.96
C PHE A 151 1.22 -13.16 -13.12
N GLU A 152 0.68 -14.38 -13.24
CA GLU A 152 0.98 -15.28 -14.35
C GLU A 152 0.57 -14.68 -15.70
N GLU A 153 -0.57 -13.98 -15.75
CA GLU A 153 -1.03 -13.22 -16.93
C GLU A 153 -0.02 -12.17 -17.43
N VAL A 154 0.89 -11.70 -16.57
CA VAL A 154 1.94 -10.73 -16.91
C VAL A 154 3.34 -11.35 -16.95
N GLY A 155 3.42 -12.69 -16.97
CA GLY A 155 4.68 -13.43 -17.10
C GLY A 155 5.50 -13.55 -15.81
N LEU A 156 4.84 -13.47 -14.65
CA LEU A 156 5.45 -13.67 -13.33
C LEU A 156 4.77 -14.85 -12.64
N SER A 157 5.51 -15.68 -11.92
CA SER A 157 5.04 -16.87 -11.22
C SER A 157 5.45 -16.84 -9.73
N PRO A 158 4.95 -15.86 -8.96
CA PRO A 158 5.26 -15.77 -7.54
C PRO A 158 4.64 -16.94 -6.76
N THR A 159 5.07 -17.09 -5.50
CA THR A 159 4.48 -18.08 -4.59
C THR A 159 3.56 -17.41 -3.57
N TYR A 160 2.51 -18.11 -3.14
CA TYR A 160 1.64 -17.66 -2.07
C TYR A 160 1.85 -18.50 -0.80
N SER A 161 2.18 -17.84 0.30
CA SER A 161 2.21 -18.50 1.61
C SER A 161 2.05 -17.50 2.75
N ARG A 162 1.41 -17.92 3.85
CA ARG A 162 1.19 -17.08 5.05
C ARG A 162 0.63 -15.69 4.68
N GLU A 163 -0.41 -15.67 3.86
CA GLU A 163 -1.10 -14.44 3.43
C GLU A 163 -0.18 -13.44 2.71
N THR A 164 0.78 -13.94 1.95
CA THR A 164 1.78 -13.09 1.27
C THR A 164 2.20 -13.72 -0.05
N ILE A 165 2.15 -12.91 -1.10
CA ILE A 165 2.71 -13.20 -2.41
C ILE A 165 4.20 -12.88 -2.35
N ARG A 166 5.07 -13.83 -2.71
CA ARG A 166 6.53 -13.68 -2.69
C ARG A 166 7.11 -13.95 -4.06
N PHE A 167 7.92 -13.01 -4.50
CA PHE A 167 8.67 -13.13 -5.74
C PHE A 167 10.03 -13.79 -5.48
N GLY A 168 10.47 -14.63 -6.41
CA GLY A 168 11.84 -15.14 -6.43
C GLY A 168 12.87 -14.00 -6.56
N VAL A 169 14.16 -14.31 -6.50
CA VAL A 169 15.23 -13.30 -6.62
C VAL A 169 15.23 -12.67 -8.01
N GLU A 170 15.34 -13.48 -9.07
CA GLU A 170 15.28 -13.00 -10.44
C GLU A 170 13.92 -12.38 -10.77
N GLU A 171 12.87 -12.98 -10.25
CA GLU A 171 11.51 -12.47 -10.44
C GLU A 171 11.28 -11.13 -9.75
N THR A 172 11.93 -10.86 -8.61
CA THR A 172 11.93 -9.55 -7.96
C THR A 172 12.51 -8.50 -8.90
N ARG A 173 13.63 -8.81 -9.59
CA ARG A 173 14.23 -7.90 -10.58
C ARG A 173 13.27 -7.66 -11.74
N SER A 174 12.70 -8.72 -12.30
CA SER A 174 11.72 -8.64 -13.39
C SER A 174 10.47 -7.84 -12.98
N PHE A 175 9.94 -8.09 -11.79
CA PHE A 175 8.77 -7.41 -11.26
C PHE A 175 9.02 -5.92 -11.05
N LEU A 176 10.11 -5.55 -10.37
CA LEU A 176 10.46 -4.15 -10.12
C LEU A 176 10.75 -3.38 -11.42
N ASN A 177 11.41 -4.03 -12.39
CA ASN A 177 11.62 -3.47 -13.72
C ASN A 177 10.30 -3.26 -14.46
N TRP A 178 9.39 -4.24 -14.43
CA TRP A 178 8.09 -4.18 -15.10
C TRP A 178 7.20 -3.08 -14.53
N ILE A 179 7.11 -2.95 -13.19
CA ILE A 179 6.35 -1.85 -12.59
C ILE A 179 7.05 -0.50 -12.79
N GLY A 180 8.37 -0.46 -12.99
CA GLY A 180 9.17 0.73 -13.27
C GLY A 180 9.49 1.55 -12.03
N ASN A 181 9.85 2.83 -12.20
CA ASN A 181 10.41 3.66 -11.13
C ASN A 181 9.49 3.80 -9.89
N PRO A 182 10.06 3.83 -8.67
CA PRO A 182 9.30 4.08 -7.44
C PRO A 182 8.66 5.48 -7.45
N PRO A 183 7.48 5.65 -6.82
CA PRO A 183 6.98 6.99 -6.51
C PRO A 183 7.77 7.61 -5.33
N PRO A 184 7.70 8.94 -5.16
CA PRO A 184 8.38 9.65 -4.08
C PRO A 184 8.11 9.04 -2.70
N GLY A 185 9.18 8.86 -1.93
CA GLY A 185 9.15 8.33 -0.57
C GLY A 185 9.15 6.80 -0.50
N PHE A 186 9.04 6.08 -1.62
CA PHE A 186 9.07 4.60 -1.64
C PHE A 186 10.31 4.03 -2.34
N GLU A 187 11.32 4.85 -2.59
CA GLU A 187 12.55 4.48 -3.28
C GLU A 187 13.26 3.31 -2.60
N TYR A 188 13.20 3.25 -1.26
CA TYR A 188 13.79 2.16 -0.48
C TYR A 188 13.24 0.77 -0.89
N LYS A 189 11.97 0.66 -1.33
CA LYS A 189 11.40 -0.62 -1.77
C LYS A 189 12.00 -1.15 -3.09
N TRP A 190 12.80 -0.34 -3.80
CA TRP A 190 13.49 -0.70 -5.04
C TRP A 190 15.00 -0.96 -4.87
N VAL A 191 15.52 -0.92 -3.63
CA VAL A 191 16.96 -1.04 -3.36
C VAL A 191 17.37 -2.51 -3.28
N LEU A 192 17.90 -3.06 -4.37
CA LEU A 192 18.35 -4.46 -4.44
C LEU A 192 19.82 -4.68 -4.10
N ASP A 193 20.61 -3.61 -4.01
CA ASP A 193 22.08 -3.65 -4.00
C ASP A 193 22.71 -3.43 -2.63
N SER A 194 22.02 -2.78 -1.69
CA SER A 194 22.61 -2.41 -0.39
C SER A 194 21.57 -2.30 0.72
N ARG A 195 21.80 -3.05 1.80
CA ARG A 195 21.01 -2.95 3.05
C ARG A 195 21.12 -1.57 3.69
N GLU A 196 22.31 -1.00 3.73
CA GLU A 196 22.56 0.33 4.31
C GLU A 196 21.81 1.41 3.52
N ARG A 197 21.83 1.33 2.19
CA ARG A 197 21.08 2.25 1.33
C ARG A 197 19.57 2.10 1.54
N TYR A 198 19.08 0.87 1.67
CA TYR A 198 17.68 0.59 1.99
C TYR A 198 17.28 1.23 3.32
N ASP A 199 18.03 0.98 4.39
CA ASP A 199 17.71 1.48 5.73
C ASP A 199 17.77 3.01 5.78
N ARG A 200 18.76 3.64 5.12
CA ARG A 200 18.87 5.10 5.02
C ARG A 200 17.68 5.74 4.30
N LEU A 201 17.33 5.24 3.11
CA LEU A 201 16.19 5.78 2.34
C LEU A 201 14.87 5.55 3.07
N LYS A 202 14.74 4.41 3.74
CA LYS A 202 13.57 4.11 4.57
C LYS A 202 13.46 5.11 5.73
N ALA A 203 14.54 5.32 6.49
CA ALA A 203 14.55 6.30 7.57
C ALA A 203 14.21 7.72 7.08
N GLN A 204 14.73 8.12 5.92
CA GLN A 204 14.37 9.40 5.28
C GLN A 204 12.86 9.49 4.97
N ALA A 205 12.28 8.44 4.40
CA ALA A 205 10.85 8.39 4.06
C ALA A 205 9.93 8.50 5.30
N TYR A 206 10.40 8.03 6.46
CA TYR A 206 9.68 8.13 7.74
C TYR A 206 10.02 9.39 8.55
N GLY A 207 10.88 10.27 8.03
CA GLY A 207 11.33 11.47 8.76
C GLY A 207 12.22 11.15 9.96
N GLU A 208 12.80 9.95 10.01
CA GLU A 208 13.71 9.48 11.07
C GLU A 208 15.17 9.85 10.81
N ALA A 209 15.48 10.41 9.64
CA ALA A 209 16.83 10.82 9.29
C ALA A 209 17.29 11.94 10.24
N ARG A 210 18.01 11.55 11.29
CA ARG A 210 18.93 12.44 11.99
C ARG A 210 19.90 12.99 10.96
N ALA A 211 20.15 14.30 11.00
CA ALA A 211 21.27 14.90 10.31
C ALA A 211 22.53 14.08 10.67
N PHE A 212 23.04 13.34 9.69
CA PHE A 212 24.37 12.74 9.75
C PHE A 212 25.39 13.79 9.37
#